data_AF-A0AAV0K2Z6-F1
#
_entry.id   AF-A0AAV0K2Z6-F1
#
_cell.length_a   1.000
_cell.length_b   1.000
_cell.length_c   1.000
_cell.angle_alpha   90.00
_cell.angle_beta   90.00
_cell.angle_gamma   90.00
#
_symmetry.space_group_name_H-M   'P 1'
#
loop_
_entity.id
_entity.type
_entity.pdbx_description
1 polymer ?
#
loop_
_entity_poly.entity_id
_entity_poly.type
_entity_poly.pdbx_seq_one_letter_code
_entity_poly.pdbx_strand_id
1 'polypeptide(L)'
;GGGGGKICQQADTGQLAILYLSLALAAVGAGGIRPCVVAFGADQFDETDPKQAAKTWRYFNWYYFVMGASILLAVTVVVWVQDNVGWGWGLGIPTLAMFLSIVAFGFGYPLYRNLNPVGSPFTRLVQVSVAAWRKRKVGAVADPRELYRNEEIDGPISVGGKLLHTKQMR
;
A
#
# COMPACT_ATOMS: atom_id res chain seq x y z
N GLY A 1 -19.65 37.79 -39.13
CA GLY A 1 -20.65 37.33 -38.14
C GLY A 1 -19.88 36.74 -36.97
N GLY A 2 -19.96 37.37 -35.80
CA GLY A 2 -19.17 37.02 -34.62
C GLY A 2 -19.65 35.72 -33.96
N GLY A 3 -18.74 34.77 -33.80
CA GLY A 3 -18.93 33.60 -32.95
C GLY A 3 -18.87 34.03 -31.49
N GLY A 4 -20.03 34.17 -30.84
CA GLY A 4 -20.13 34.39 -29.41
C GLY A 4 -19.62 33.17 -28.63
N GLY A 5 -18.33 33.15 -28.32
CA GLY A 5 -17.76 32.21 -27.36
C GLY A 5 -18.40 32.45 -26.00
N LYS A 6 -19.14 31.45 -25.49
CA LYS A 6 -19.70 31.50 -24.14
C LYS A 6 -18.55 31.65 -23.15
N ILE A 7 -18.57 32.70 -22.33
CA ILE A 7 -17.60 32.92 -21.25
C ILE A 7 -17.89 31.87 -20.18
N CYS A 8 -16.98 30.92 -19.98
CA CYS A 8 -17.09 29.93 -18.92
C CYS A 8 -17.03 30.62 -17.56
N GLN A 9 -18.05 30.42 -16.72
CA GLN A 9 -18.04 30.94 -15.36
C GLN A 9 -17.05 30.13 -14.53
N GLN A 10 -16.09 30.83 -13.94
CA GLN A 10 -15.10 30.22 -13.05
C GLN A 10 -15.78 29.71 -11.77
N ALA A 11 -15.31 28.56 -11.27
CA ALA A 11 -15.81 27.99 -10.03
C ALA A 11 -15.57 28.94 -8.85
N ASP A 12 -16.53 28.99 -7.93
CA ASP A 12 -16.40 29.76 -6.71
C ASP A 12 -15.30 29.19 -5.80
N THR A 13 -14.74 30.04 -4.94
CA THR A 13 -13.66 29.63 -4.02
C THR A 13 -14.11 28.50 -3.08
N GLY A 14 -15.38 28.51 -2.64
CA GLY A 14 -15.93 27.43 -1.82
C GLY A 14 -16.05 26.11 -2.56
N GLN A 15 -16.49 26.13 -3.83
CA GLN A 15 -16.57 24.94 -4.68
C GLN A 15 -15.18 24.33 -4.92
N LEU A 16 -14.18 25.18 -5.15
CA LEU A 16 -12.80 24.76 -5.36
C LEU A 16 -12.18 24.17 -4.07
N ALA A 17 -12.46 24.76 -2.91
CA ALA A 17 -12.00 24.25 -1.63
C ALA A 17 -12.52 22.83 -1.34
N ILE A 18 -13.82 22.60 -1.57
CA ILE A 18 -14.44 21.27 -1.39
C ILE A 18 -13.82 20.26 -2.37
N LEU A 19 -13.58 20.67 -3.61
CA LEU A 19 -12.93 19.83 -4.62
C LEU A 19 -11.51 19.41 -4.16
N TYR A 20 -10.68 20.35 -3.73
CA TYR A 20 -9.32 20.03 -3.27
C TYR A 20 -9.32 19.18 -2.01
N LEU A 21 -10.21 19.45 -1.06
CA LEU A 21 -10.33 18.65 0.15
C LEU A 21 -10.72 17.20 -0.18
N SER A 22 -11.72 17.00 -1.04
CA SER A 22 -12.15 15.66 -1.44
C SER A 22 -11.06 14.92 -2.22
N LEU A 23 -10.32 15.60 -3.09
CA LEU A 23 -9.19 15.01 -3.81
C LEU A 23 -8.04 14.62 -2.88
N ALA A 24 -7.73 15.46 -1.88
CA ALA A 24 -6.72 15.16 -0.87
C ALA A 24 -7.11 13.93 -0.04
N LEU A 25 -8.36 13.86 0.42
CA LEU A 25 -8.88 12.70 1.16
C LEU A 25 -8.84 11.42 0.30
N ALA A 26 -9.23 11.52 -0.97
CA ALA A 26 -9.17 10.39 -1.91
C ALA A 26 -7.72 9.91 -2.14
N ALA A 27 -6.77 10.84 -2.28
CA ALA A 27 -5.35 10.52 -2.43
C ALA A 27 -4.78 9.81 -1.19
N VAL A 28 -5.09 10.33 0.01
CA VAL A 28 -4.67 9.71 1.28
C VAL A 28 -5.26 8.31 1.42
N GLY A 29 -6.57 8.15 1.16
CA GLY A 29 -7.24 6.85 1.22
C GLY A 29 -6.68 5.83 0.23
N ALA A 30 -6.51 6.23 -1.04
CA ALA A 30 -5.95 5.36 -2.06
C ALA A 30 -4.48 4.99 -1.78
N GLY A 31 -3.69 5.93 -1.25
CA GLY A 31 -2.30 5.70 -0.86
C GLY A 31 -2.14 4.74 0.30
N GLY A 32 -3.04 4.80 1.30
CA GLY A 32 -3.01 3.93 2.47
C GLY A 32 -3.50 2.50 2.18
N ILE A 33 -4.61 2.35 1.46
CA ILE A 33 -5.27 1.05 1.28
C ILE A 33 -4.43 0.11 0.40
N ARG A 34 -3.82 0.61 -0.69
CA ARG A 34 -3.10 -0.20 -1.68
C ARG A 34 -2.00 -1.10 -1.08
N PRO A 35 -1.03 -0.59 -0.30
CA PRO A 35 0.00 -1.44 0.29
C PRO A 35 -0.56 -2.37 1.37
N CYS A 36 -1.59 -1.91 2.11
CA CYS A 36 -2.18 -2.69 3.20
C CYS A 36 -2.95 -3.91 2.72
N VAL A 37 -3.72 -3.80 1.62
CA VAL A 37 -4.54 -4.91 1.13
C VAL A 37 -3.70 -6.09 0.66
N VAL A 38 -2.60 -5.82 -0.07
CA VAL A 38 -1.72 -6.87 -0.57
C VAL A 38 -0.97 -7.55 0.57
N ALA A 39 -0.43 -6.76 1.51
CA ALA A 39 0.23 -7.30 2.70
C ALA A 39 -0.73 -8.14 3.55
N PHE A 40 -1.92 -7.62 3.82
CA PHE A 40 -2.95 -8.34 4.57
C PHE A 40 -3.39 -9.64 3.89
N GLY A 41 -3.51 -9.65 2.55
CA GLY A 41 -3.83 -10.84 1.78
C GLY A 41 -2.73 -11.89 1.83
N ALA A 42 -1.46 -11.46 1.76
CA ALA A 42 -0.30 -12.35 1.93
C ALA A 42 -0.29 -13.00 3.31
N ASP A 43 -0.54 -12.19 4.34
CA ASP A 43 -0.57 -12.58 5.75
C ASP A 43 -1.62 -13.66 6.10
N GLN A 44 -2.60 -13.91 5.21
CA GLN A 44 -3.58 -14.97 5.42
C GLN A 44 -3.04 -16.38 5.11
N PHE A 45 -1.93 -16.51 4.38
CA PHE A 45 -1.37 -17.79 3.98
C PHE A 45 -0.10 -18.11 4.77
N ASP A 46 0.04 -19.35 5.23
CA ASP A 46 1.27 -19.80 5.89
C ASP A 46 2.27 -20.31 4.84
N GLU A 47 3.36 -19.58 4.62
CA GLU A 47 4.39 -19.97 3.64
C GLU A 47 5.26 -21.14 4.13
N THR A 48 5.18 -21.51 5.41
CA THR A 48 5.95 -22.62 5.98
C THR A 48 5.38 -24.01 5.61
N ASP A 49 4.10 -24.08 5.20
CA ASP A 49 3.48 -25.29 4.69
C ASP A 49 3.53 -25.30 3.15
N PRO A 50 4.24 -26.26 2.52
CA PRO A 50 4.36 -26.34 1.06
C PRO A 50 2.99 -26.50 0.35
N LYS A 51 1.97 -27.05 1.02
CA LYS A 51 0.61 -27.13 0.47
C LYS A 51 -0.12 -25.79 0.47
N GLN A 52 0.24 -24.89 1.38
CA GLN A 52 -0.31 -23.53 1.44
C GLN A 52 0.46 -22.58 0.54
N ALA A 53 1.78 -22.72 0.42
CA ALA A 53 2.62 -21.93 -0.50
C ALA A 53 2.14 -21.99 -1.96
N ALA A 54 1.72 -23.16 -2.45
CA ALA A 54 1.13 -23.30 -3.79
C ALA A 54 -0.22 -22.56 -3.95
N LYS A 55 -1.01 -22.44 -2.88
CA LYS A 55 -2.27 -21.69 -2.88
C LYS A 55 -2.03 -20.19 -2.88
N THR A 56 -0.97 -19.71 -2.22
CA THR A 56 -0.53 -18.31 -2.21
C THR A 56 -0.24 -17.81 -3.63
N TRP A 57 0.50 -18.59 -4.44
CA TRP A 57 0.76 -18.26 -5.84
C TRP A 57 -0.53 -18.15 -6.68
N ARG A 58 -1.47 -19.07 -6.49
CA ARG A 58 -2.75 -19.04 -7.20
C ARG A 58 -3.59 -17.82 -6.80
N TYR A 59 -3.55 -17.44 -5.52
CA TYR A 59 -4.19 -16.23 -5.02
C TYR A 59 -3.62 -14.98 -5.70
N PHE A 60 -2.29 -14.81 -5.72
CA PHE A 60 -1.66 -13.64 -6.33
C PHE A 60 -1.89 -13.58 -7.85
N ASN A 61 -1.81 -14.71 -8.56
CA ASN A 61 -2.11 -14.76 -9.99
C ASN A 61 -3.55 -14.28 -10.27
N TRP A 62 -4.52 -14.78 -9.50
CA TRP A 62 -5.92 -14.35 -9.66
C TRP A 62 -6.11 -12.87 -9.27
N TYR A 63 -5.47 -12.43 -8.19
CA TYR A 63 -5.51 -11.04 -7.73
C TYR A 63 -5.04 -10.07 -8.83
N TYR A 64 -3.89 -10.31 -9.44
CA TYR A 64 -3.37 -9.46 -10.51
C TYR A 64 -4.22 -9.54 -11.79
N PHE A 65 -4.75 -10.71 -12.12
CA PHE A 65 -5.68 -10.86 -13.25
C PHE A 65 -6.94 -10.00 -13.05
N VAL A 66 -7.60 -10.12 -11.90
CA VAL A 66 -8.81 -9.35 -11.57
C VAL A 66 -8.50 -7.85 -11.48
N MET A 67 -7.34 -7.47 -10.94
CA MET A 67 -6.92 -6.07 -10.91
C MET A 67 -6.78 -5.49 -12.32
N GLY A 68 -6.11 -6.21 -13.22
CA GLY A 68 -5.98 -5.80 -14.61
C GLY A 68 -7.35 -5.63 -15.29
N ALA A 69 -8.25 -6.60 -15.14
CA ALA A 69 -9.61 -6.52 -15.67
C ALA A 69 -10.39 -5.33 -15.07
N SER A 70 -10.24 -5.07 -13.77
CA SER A 70 -10.89 -3.96 -13.08
C SER A 70 -10.40 -2.60 -13.57
N ILE A 71 -9.09 -2.47 -13.85
CA ILE A 71 -8.53 -1.25 -14.44
C ILE A 71 -9.10 -1.02 -15.84
N LEU A 72 -9.17 -2.06 -16.68
CA LEU A 72 -9.77 -1.97 -18.01
C LEU A 72 -11.23 -1.53 -17.94
N LEU A 73 -12.03 -2.11 -17.03
CA LEU A 73 -13.41 -1.70 -16.81
C LEU A 73 -13.52 -0.26 -16.28
N ALA A 74 -12.63 0.17 -15.39
CA ALA A 74 -12.61 1.53 -14.87
C ALA A 74 -12.33 2.55 -15.98
N VAL A 75 -11.30 2.34 -16.80
CA VAL A 75 -10.93 3.29 -17.86
C VAL A 75 -11.91 3.27 -19.05
N THR A 76 -12.75 2.25 -19.18
CA THR A 76 -13.75 2.15 -20.26
C THR A 76 -15.15 2.53 -19.76
N VAL A 77 -15.72 1.75 -18.85
CA VAL A 77 -17.10 1.90 -18.39
C VAL A 77 -17.26 3.14 -17.51
N VAL A 78 -16.38 3.34 -16.52
CA VAL A 78 -16.55 4.49 -15.60
C VAL A 78 -16.30 5.80 -16.33
N VAL A 79 -15.30 5.86 -17.21
CA VAL A 79 -15.05 7.03 -18.06
C VAL A 79 -16.24 7.29 -18.99
N TRP A 80 -16.78 6.24 -19.63
CA TRP A 80 -17.97 6.39 -20.47
C TRP A 80 -19.17 6.94 -19.68
N VAL A 81 -19.40 6.47 -18.45
CA VAL A 81 -20.46 6.99 -17.57
C VAL A 81 -20.19 8.46 -17.19
N GLN A 82 -18.95 8.82 -16.88
CA GLN A 82 -18.57 10.20 -16.56
C GLN A 82 -18.87 11.15 -17.71
N ASP A 83 -18.54 10.75 -18.95
CA ASP A 83 -18.70 11.58 -20.13
C ASP A 83 -20.14 11.63 -20.67
N ASN A 84 -20.90 10.54 -20.58
CA ASN A 84 -22.23 10.42 -21.21
C ASN A 84 -23.41 10.60 -20.23
N VAL A 85 -23.25 10.19 -18.97
CA VAL A 85 -24.33 10.22 -17.95
C VAL A 85 -24.08 11.35 -16.95
N GLY A 86 -22.81 11.59 -16.63
CA GLY A 86 -22.34 12.71 -15.82
C GLY A 86 -21.51 12.29 -14.60
N TRP A 87 -20.80 13.28 -14.07
CA TRP A 87 -19.82 13.13 -12.99
C TRP A 87 -20.41 12.58 -11.68
N GLY A 88 -21.68 12.87 -11.37
CA GLY A 88 -22.35 12.37 -10.15
C GLY A 88 -22.45 10.84 -10.14
N TRP A 89 -22.89 10.23 -11.24
CA TRP A 89 -22.94 8.77 -11.39
C TRP A 89 -21.55 8.16 -11.53
N GLY A 90 -20.66 8.85 -12.26
CA GLY A 90 -19.28 8.42 -12.47
C GLY A 90 -18.45 8.32 -11.20
N LEU A 91 -18.72 9.17 -10.19
CA LEU A 91 -18.09 9.10 -8.87
C LEU A 91 -18.91 8.28 -7.87
N GLY A 92 -20.24 8.21 -8.03
CA GLY A 92 -21.12 7.45 -7.17
C GLY A 92 -20.89 5.94 -7.25
N ILE A 93 -20.69 5.40 -8.46
CA ILE A 93 -20.47 3.95 -8.67
C ILE A 93 -19.22 3.44 -7.92
N PRO A 94 -18.02 4.03 -8.09
CA PRO A 94 -16.83 3.66 -7.31
C PRO A 94 -17.04 3.80 -5.80
N THR A 95 -17.74 4.85 -5.38
CA THR A 95 -18.00 5.12 -3.94
C THR A 95 -18.87 4.02 -3.33
N LEU A 96 -19.94 3.60 -4.02
CA LEU A 96 -20.80 2.51 -3.56
C LEU A 96 -20.05 1.18 -3.55
N ALA A 97 -19.22 0.90 -4.57
CA ALA A 97 -18.40 -0.30 -4.61
C ALA A 97 -17.41 -0.35 -3.43
N MET A 98 -16.79 0.78 -3.08
CA MET A 98 -15.93 0.89 -1.90
C MET A 98 -16.70 0.65 -0.60
N PHE A 99 -17.90 1.24 -0.46
CA PHE A 99 -18.76 1.03 0.72
C PHE A 99 -19.12 -0.44 0.90
N LEU A 100 -19.53 -1.14 -0.18
CA LEU A 100 -19.82 -2.56 -0.15
C LEU A 100 -18.59 -3.40 0.22
N SER A 101 -17.40 -3.00 -0.27
CA SER A 101 -16.14 -3.66 0.09
C SER A 101 -15.83 -3.55 1.59
N ILE A 102 -16.04 -2.39 2.20
CA ILE A 102 -15.86 -2.17 3.65
C ILE A 102 -16.82 -3.05 4.45
N VAL A 103 -18.09 -3.10 4.04
CA VAL A 103 -19.10 -3.94 4.69
C VAL A 103 -18.71 -5.42 4.61
N ALA A 104 -18.30 -5.90 3.43
CA ALA A 104 -17.85 -7.28 3.24
C ALA A 104 -16.61 -7.61 4.09
N PHE A 105 -15.66 -6.68 4.18
CA PHE A 105 -14.47 -6.83 5.03
C PHE A 105 -14.85 -6.92 6.52
N GLY A 106 -15.81 -6.11 6.97
CA GLY A 106 -16.33 -6.16 8.33
C GLY A 106 -16.99 -7.51 8.67
N PHE A 107 -17.82 -8.04 7.77
CA PHE A 107 -18.43 -9.37 7.96
C PHE A 107 -17.41 -10.52 7.90
N GLY A 108 -16.34 -10.36 7.12
CA GLY A 108 -15.25 -11.32 7.02
C GLY A 108 -14.28 -11.32 8.21
N TYR A 109 -14.35 -10.30 9.09
CA TYR A 109 -13.44 -10.14 10.23
C TYR A 109 -13.18 -11.41 11.07
N PRO A 110 -14.19 -12.20 11.48
CA PRO A 110 -13.94 -13.40 12.29
C PRO A 110 -13.23 -14.53 11.54
N LEU A 111 -13.16 -14.49 10.22
CA LEU A 111 -12.49 -15.50 9.39
C LEU A 111 -11.00 -15.18 9.18
N TYR A 112 -10.56 -13.95 9.45
CA TYR A 112 -9.19 -13.52 9.20
C TYR A 112 -8.22 -14.00 10.27
N ARG A 113 -7.01 -14.38 9.83
CA ARG A 113 -5.89 -14.68 10.73
C ARG A 113 -5.34 -13.37 11.29
N ASN A 114 -5.46 -13.20 12.60
CA ASN A 114 -4.86 -12.06 13.31
C ASN A 114 -3.39 -12.34 13.60
N LEU A 115 -2.50 -11.51 13.06
CA LEU A 115 -1.09 -11.55 13.38
C LEU A 115 -0.81 -10.64 14.59
N ASN A 116 0.15 -11.06 15.42
CA ASN A 116 0.63 -10.22 16.50
C ASN A 116 1.34 -8.98 15.93
N PRO A 117 1.19 -7.80 16.53
CA PRO A 117 1.82 -6.58 16.03
C PRO A 117 3.35 -6.73 16.09
N VAL A 118 3.98 -6.82 14.91
CA VAL A 118 5.43 -6.78 14.77
C VAL A 118 5.84 -5.30 14.68
N GLY A 119 6.86 -4.87 15.43
CA GLY A 119 7.26 -3.46 15.53
C GLY A 119 7.55 -2.78 14.18
N SER A 120 7.43 -1.45 14.10
CA SER A 120 7.51 -0.70 12.84
C SER A 120 8.94 -0.67 12.24
N PRO A 121 9.15 -1.12 10.99
CA PRO A 121 10.43 -1.03 10.30
C PRO A 121 10.98 0.41 10.19
N PHE A 122 10.09 1.40 10.06
CA PHE A 122 10.48 2.81 9.99
C PHE A 122 11.16 3.29 11.27
N THR A 123 10.65 2.89 12.44
CA THR A 123 11.29 3.26 13.72
C THR A 123 12.72 2.74 13.80
N ARG A 124 12.95 1.52 13.31
CA ARG A 124 14.29 0.92 13.24
C ARG A 124 15.18 1.61 12.22
N LEU A 125 14.67 1.97 11.03
CA LEU A 125 15.44 2.75 10.04
C LEU A 125 15.88 4.10 10.61
N VAL A 126 15.00 4.79 11.33
CA VAL A 126 15.33 6.06 12.00
C VAL A 126 16.38 5.83 13.08
N GLN A 127 16.23 4.79 13.91
CA GLN A 127 17.21 4.43 14.94
C GLN A 127 18.60 4.15 14.34
N VAL A 128 18.68 3.34 13.29
CA VAL A 128 19.95 3.03 12.61
C VAL A 128 20.56 4.28 11.98
N SER A 129 19.76 5.12 11.32
CA SER A 129 20.23 6.38 10.72
C SER A 129 20.78 7.35 11.78
N VAL A 130 20.04 7.53 12.88
CA VAL A 130 20.46 8.36 14.01
C VAL A 130 21.72 7.79 14.69
N ALA A 131 21.78 6.48 14.89
CA ALA A 131 22.93 5.81 15.49
C ALA A 131 24.18 5.92 14.61
N ALA A 132 24.04 5.69 13.29
CA ALA A 132 25.13 5.83 12.33
C ALA A 132 25.66 7.27 12.28
N TRP A 133 24.77 8.25 12.27
CA TRP A 133 25.16 9.66 12.27
C TRP A 133 25.89 10.06 13.57
N ARG A 134 25.38 9.63 14.73
CA ARG A 134 26.02 9.88 16.04
C ARG A 134 27.38 9.18 16.16
N LYS A 135 27.51 7.96 15.64
CA LYS A 135 28.73 7.15 15.72
C LYS A 135 29.69 7.35 14.54
N ARG A 136 29.45 8.32 13.65
CA ARG A 136 30.29 8.57 12.46
C ARG A 136 31.78 8.86 12.74
N LYS A 137 32.11 9.26 13.97
CA LYS A 137 33.48 9.55 14.41
C LYS A 137 34.14 8.39 15.18
N VAL A 138 33.40 7.31 15.42
CA VAL A 138 33.91 6.12 16.11
C VAL A 138 34.65 5.27 15.08
N GLY A 139 35.88 4.85 15.40
CA GLY A 139 36.66 3.96 14.53
C GLY A 139 35.93 2.63 14.32
N ALA A 140 36.01 2.09 13.10
CA ALA A 140 35.45 0.78 12.80
C ALA A 140 36.14 -0.30 13.66
N VAL A 141 35.33 -1.18 14.25
CA VAL A 141 35.84 -2.29 15.06
C VAL A 141 36.51 -3.31 14.14
N ALA A 142 37.71 -3.79 14.51
CA ALA A 142 38.52 -4.69 13.67
C ALA A 142 37.94 -6.11 13.56
N ASP A 143 37.18 -6.56 14.56
CA ASP A 143 36.50 -7.86 14.56
C ASP A 143 34.97 -7.68 14.45
N PRO A 144 34.31 -8.17 13.39
CA PRO A 144 32.84 -8.15 13.23
C PRO A 144 32.06 -8.88 14.33
N ARG A 145 32.70 -9.73 15.14
CA ARG A 145 32.07 -10.48 16.24
C ARG A 145 31.76 -9.62 17.47
N GLU A 146 32.43 -8.48 17.61
CA GLU A 146 32.23 -7.50 18.68
C GLU A 146 31.00 -6.61 18.45
N LEU A 147 30.38 -6.68 17.26
CA LEU A 147 29.17 -5.94 16.96
C LEU A 147 27.97 -6.53 17.72
N TYR A 148 27.21 -5.66 18.38
CA TYR A 148 25.98 -6.02 19.08
C TYR A 148 25.02 -6.76 18.14
N ARG A 149 24.70 -8.01 18.48
CA ARG A 149 23.77 -8.88 17.75
C ARG A 149 22.68 -9.32 18.71
N ASN A 150 21.43 -9.18 18.30
CA ASN A 150 20.31 -9.57 19.16
C ASN A 150 19.34 -10.43 18.35
N GLU A 151 19.48 -11.74 18.48
CA GLU A 151 18.79 -12.73 17.63
C GLU A 151 17.27 -12.67 17.75
N GLU A 152 16.75 -12.21 18.89
CA GLU A 152 15.32 -12.03 19.14
C GLU A 152 14.75 -10.80 18.38
N ILE A 153 15.53 -9.71 18.30
CA ILE A 153 15.16 -8.51 17.55
C ILE A 153 15.36 -8.70 16.04
N ASP A 154 16.37 -9.49 15.66
CA ASP A 154 16.79 -9.73 14.28
C ASP A 154 15.99 -10.84 13.57
N GLY A 155 15.40 -11.77 14.33
CA GLY A 155 14.56 -12.86 13.83
C GLY A 155 13.46 -12.44 12.84
N PRO A 156 12.60 -11.44 13.15
CA PRO A 156 11.56 -10.97 12.22
C PRO A 156 12.11 -10.19 11.01
N ILE A 157 13.39 -9.80 11.01
CA ILE A 157 14.05 -9.08 9.90
C ILE A 157 14.62 -10.07 8.87
N SER A 158 15.04 -11.25 9.35
CA SER A 158 15.73 -12.28 8.57
C SER A 158 14.74 -13.30 8.01
N VAL A 159 13.72 -12.82 7.27
CA VAL A 159 12.66 -13.68 6.70
C VAL A 159 13.26 -14.78 5.78
N GLY A 160 14.43 -14.55 5.20
CA GLY A 160 15.20 -15.52 4.40
C GLY A 160 16.48 -16.06 5.04
N GLY A 161 16.68 -15.89 6.36
CA GLY A 161 17.92 -16.24 7.06
C GLY A 161 18.98 -15.13 7.05
N LYS A 162 20.09 -15.31 7.81
CA LYS A 162 21.14 -14.29 7.97
C LYS A 162 21.87 -14.05 6.65
N LEU A 163 22.03 -12.79 6.26
CA LEU A 163 22.92 -12.40 5.17
C LEU A 163 24.35 -12.85 5.51
N LEU A 164 24.91 -13.74 4.69
CA LEU A 164 26.29 -14.18 4.83
C LEU A 164 27.23 -13.00 4.53
N HIS A 165 28.27 -12.86 5.35
CA HIS A 165 29.20 -11.75 5.23
C HIS A 165 29.99 -11.86 3.91
N THR A 166 29.81 -10.89 3.01
CA THR A 166 30.55 -10.83 1.74
C THR A 166 31.82 -9.99 1.91
N LYS A 167 32.95 -10.48 1.40
CA LYS A 167 34.26 -9.79 1.49
C LYS A 167 34.51 -8.78 0.37
N GLN A 168 33.47 -8.40 -0.38
CA GLN A 168 33.63 -7.67 -1.65
C GLN A 168 33.82 -6.15 -1.51
N MET A 169 33.56 -5.57 -0.33
CA MET A 169 33.79 -4.15 -0.08
C MET A 169 34.72 -4.00 1.12
N ARG A 170 36.01 -3.88 0.85
CA ARG A 170 37.05 -3.54 1.81
C ARG A 170 37.76 -2.27 1.37
#